data_AF-A0A935SKW2-F1
#
_entry.id   AF-A0A935SKW2-F1
#
_cell.length_a   1.000
_cell.length_b   1.000
_cell.length_c   1.000
_cell.angle_alpha   90.00
_cell.angle_beta   90.00
_cell.angle_gamma   90.00
#
_symmetry.space_group_name_H-M   'P 1'
#
loop_
_entity.id
_entity.type
_entity.pdbx_description
1 polymer ?
#
loop_
_entity_poly.entity_id
_entity_poly.type
_entity_poly.pdbx_seq_one_letter_code
_entity_poly.pdbx_strand_id
1 'polypeptide(L)'
;MSFEKDYKNLLAYAGSVIKDKSLNIQAGDLINDAYIKFIENNNKYDKPNILKIIARLAFEQRESQVNFTHLDNKAEKNVIRENVCKCCKQLLPVTMFYMRKEKYGHFRMINQCNDCRNKKVKEYQEKNKQKLKENYISWFSKNKDIKRVNDRIYYHKIRKNKL
;
A
#
# COMPACT_ATOMS: atom_id res chain seq x y z
N MET A 1 25.09 -27.76 -32.57
CA MET A 1 25.77 -26.67 -31.85
C MET A 1 25.58 -26.89 -30.37
N SER A 2 26.62 -26.65 -29.55
CA SER A 2 26.54 -26.80 -28.09
C SER A 2 26.55 -25.42 -27.43
N PHE A 3 25.97 -25.34 -26.23
CA PHE A 3 25.88 -24.12 -25.44
C PHE A 3 27.26 -23.51 -25.19
N GLU A 4 28.28 -24.33 -24.88
CA GLU A 4 29.64 -23.88 -24.58
C GLU A 4 30.28 -23.16 -25.77
N LYS A 5 30.00 -23.64 -26.98
CA LYS A 5 30.55 -23.05 -28.21
C LYS A 5 29.97 -21.66 -28.49
N ASP A 6 28.73 -21.42 -28.07
CA ASP A 6 28.02 -20.17 -28.26
C ASP A 6 28.10 -19.20 -27.07
N TYR A 7 28.65 -19.64 -25.93
CA TYR A 7 28.67 -18.87 -24.68
C TYR A 7 29.26 -17.47 -24.83
N LYS A 8 30.37 -17.31 -25.57
CA LYS A 8 30.97 -15.98 -25.84
C LYS A 8 30.02 -15.05 -26.61
N ASN A 9 29.27 -15.59 -27.57
CA ASN A 9 28.27 -14.84 -28.34
C ASN A 9 27.07 -14.46 -27.46
N LEU A 10 26.65 -15.38 -26.58
CA LEU A 10 25.58 -15.14 -25.62
C LEU A 10 25.97 -14.05 -24.62
N LEU A 11 27.22 -14.03 -24.14
CA LEU A 11 27.76 -12.99 -23.25
C LEU A 11 27.74 -11.60 -23.90
N ALA A 12 28.20 -11.51 -25.16
CA ALA A 12 28.16 -10.26 -25.90
C ALA A 12 26.72 -9.74 -26.08
N TYR A 13 25.79 -10.63 -26.40
CA TYR A 13 24.37 -10.29 -26.54
C TYR A 13 23.71 -9.91 -25.21
N ALA A 14 23.91 -10.69 -24.15
CA ALA A 14 23.39 -10.37 -22.83
C ALA A 14 23.92 -9.02 -22.32
N GLY A 15 25.22 -8.73 -22.55
CA GLY A 15 25.82 -7.45 -22.22
C GLY A 15 25.19 -6.27 -22.96
N SER A 16 24.87 -6.42 -24.25
CA SER A 16 24.20 -5.36 -25.01
C SER A 16 22.76 -5.12 -24.53
N VAL A 17 22.02 -6.19 -24.24
CA VAL A 17 20.66 -6.11 -23.69
C VAL A 17 20.63 -5.47 -22.30
N ILE A 18 21.59 -5.79 -21.44
CA ILE A 18 21.74 -5.20 -20.10
C ILE A 18 22.02 -3.70 -20.20
N LYS A 19 22.94 -3.31 -21.10
CA LYS A 19 23.30 -1.91 -21.32
C LYS A 19 22.11 -1.09 -21.84
N ASP A 20 21.39 -1.62 -22.83
CA ASP A 20 20.19 -0.98 -23.39
C ASP A 20 19.09 -0.78 -22.33
N LYS A 21 18.90 -1.77 -21.46
CA LYS A 21 17.86 -1.73 -20.42
C LYS A 21 18.31 -1.12 -19.10
N SER A 22 19.55 -0.62 -19.01
CA SER A 22 20.15 -0.05 -17.79
C SER A 22 20.02 -0.96 -16.56
N LEU A 23 20.22 -2.26 -16.74
CA LEU A 23 20.05 -3.25 -15.68
C LEU A 23 21.30 -3.37 -14.80
N ASN A 24 21.09 -3.46 -13.48
CA ASN A 24 22.15 -3.81 -12.53
C ASN A 24 22.28 -5.34 -12.34
N ILE A 25 22.64 -6.09 -13.38
CA ILE A 25 22.89 -7.54 -13.35
C ILE A 25 24.11 -7.89 -14.21
N GLN A 26 24.80 -9.00 -13.91
CA GLN A 26 25.89 -9.47 -14.77
C GLN A 26 25.35 -10.27 -15.96
N ALA A 27 26.03 -10.17 -17.10
CA ALA A 27 25.67 -10.91 -18.31
C ALA A 27 25.71 -12.44 -18.12
N GLY A 28 26.63 -12.93 -17.29
CA GLY A 28 26.73 -14.36 -16.95
C GLY A 28 25.49 -14.87 -16.21
N ASP A 29 25.02 -14.12 -15.20
CA ASP A 29 23.83 -14.48 -14.42
C ASP A 29 22.59 -14.58 -15.31
N LEU A 30 22.41 -13.58 -16.20
CA LEU A 30 21.29 -13.56 -17.13
C LEU A 30 21.30 -14.75 -18.11
N ILE A 31 22.49 -15.21 -18.52
CA ILE A 31 22.65 -16.38 -19.40
C ILE A 31 22.38 -17.67 -18.64
N ASN A 32 22.84 -17.77 -17.40
CA ASN A 32 22.61 -18.94 -16.55
C ASN A 32 21.11 -19.12 -16.29
N ASP A 33 20.41 -18.04 -15.94
CA ASP A 33 18.94 -18.05 -15.76
C ASP A 33 18.21 -18.45 -17.05
N ALA A 34 18.69 -17.95 -18.19
CA ALA A 34 18.12 -18.30 -19.49
C ALA A 34 18.33 -19.77 -19.83
N TYR A 35 19.50 -20.32 -19.49
CA TYR A 35 19.83 -21.72 -19.71
C TYR A 35 19.02 -22.66 -18.80
N ILE A 36 18.84 -22.31 -17.52
CA ILE A 36 17.98 -23.04 -16.58
C ILE A 36 16.54 -23.08 -17.11
N LYS A 37 15.95 -21.92 -17.42
CA LYS A 37 14.58 -21.85 -18.00
C LYS A 37 14.48 -22.62 -19.32
N PHE A 38 15.55 -22.67 -20.10
CA PHE A 38 15.57 -23.41 -21.35
C PHE A 38 15.56 -24.94 -21.13
N ILE A 39 16.37 -25.44 -20.18
CA ILE A 39 16.41 -26.86 -19.79
C ILE A 39 15.09 -27.31 -19.16
N GLU A 40 14.52 -26.50 -18.26
CA GLU A 40 13.25 -26.81 -17.58
C GLU A 40 12.09 -27.06 -18.56
N ASN A 41 12.17 -26.46 -19.76
CA ASN A 41 11.18 -26.65 -20.82
C ASN A 41 11.49 -27.86 -21.73
N ASN A 42 12.41 -28.76 -21.34
CA ASN A 42 12.81 -29.98 -22.07
C ASN A 42 13.20 -29.75 -23.54
N ASN A 43 13.77 -28.58 -23.86
CA ASN A 43 14.16 -28.25 -25.23
C ASN A 43 15.59 -28.69 -25.54
N LYS A 44 15.81 -29.23 -26.75
CA LYS A 44 17.15 -29.41 -27.31
C LYS A 44 17.74 -28.04 -27.63
N TYR A 45 18.98 -27.78 -27.20
CA TYR A 45 19.67 -26.49 -27.37
C TYR A 45 19.40 -25.83 -28.73
N ASP A 46 18.79 -24.64 -28.66
CA ASP A 46 18.50 -23.80 -29.82
C ASP A 46 18.85 -22.34 -29.48
N LYS A 47 19.86 -21.82 -30.17
CA LYS A 47 20.43 -20.49 -29.92
C LYS A 47 19.39 -19.37 -30.07
N PRO A 48 18.58 -19.30 -31.14
CA PRO A 48 17.48 -18.34 -31.26
C PRO A 48 16.53 -18.33 -30.06
N ASN A 49 16.13 -19.50 -29.55
CA ASN A 49 15.26 -19.58 -28.39
C ASN A 49 15.93 -19.08 -27.11
N ILE A 50 17.21 -19.40 -26.88
CA ILE A 50 17.94 -18.87 -25.72
C ILE A 50 18.09 -17.35 -25.79
N LEU A 51 18.35 -16.77 -26.96
CA LEU A 51 18.40 -15.31 -27.13
C LEU A 51 17.06 -14.66 -26.77
N LYS A 52 15.93 -15.27 -27.17
CA LYS A 52 14.58 -14.80 -26.79
C LYS A 52 14.37 -14.85 -25.28
N ILE A 53 14.82 -15.93 -24.62
CA ILE A 53 14.71 -16.07 -23.16
C ILE A 53 15.57 -15.03 -22.44
N ILE A 54 16.80 -14.78 -22.90
CA ILE A 54 17.68 -13.72 -22.38
C ILE A 54 16.99 -12.35 -22.49
N ALA A 55 16.43 -12.02 -23.67
CA ALA A 55 15.74 -10.75 -23.88
C ALA A 55 14.50 -10.59 -22.98
N ARG A 56 13.75 -11.67 -22.79
CA ARG A 56 12.58 -11.73 -21.91
C ARG A 56 12.96 -11.58 -20.44
N LEU A 57 13.96 -12.32 -19.96
CA LEU A 57 14.47 -12.20 -18.59
C LEU A 57 14.98 -10.79 -18.30
N ALA A 58 15.69 -10.18 -19.24
CA ALA A 58 16.14 -8.79 -19.08
C ALA A 58 14.96 -7.80 -19.03
N PHE A 59 13.85 -8.09 -19.72
CA PHE A 59 12.63 -7.29 -19.60
C PHE A 59 11.98 -7.48 -18.22
N GLU A 60 11.83 -8.73 -17.76
CA GLU A 60 11.30 -9.08 -16.43
C GLU A 60 12.15 -8.46 -15.30
N GLN A 61 13.47 -8.40 -15.45
CA GLN A 61 14.39 -7.73 -14.52
C GLN A 61 14.20 -6.21 -14.53
N ARG A 62 13.98 -5.60 -15.69
CA ARG A 62 13.69 -4.16 -15.80
C ARG A 62 12.37 -3.82 -15.13
N GLU A 63 11.33 -4.60 -15.42
CA GLU A 63 10.02 -4.43 -14.79
C GLU A 63 10.11 -4.65 -13.28
N SER A 64 10.86 -5.65 -12.82
CA SER A 64 11.13 -5.86 -11.38
C SER A 64 11.85 -4.68 -10.75
N GLN A 65 12.85 -4.07 -11.42
CA GLN A 65 13.55 -2.88 -10.92
C GLN A 65 12.65 -1.63 -10.87
N VAL A 66 11.85 -1.39 -11.91
CA VAL A 66 10.86 -0.30 -11.93
C VAL A 66 9.78 -0.53 -10.88
N ASN A 67 9.32 -1.77 -10.72
CA ASN A 67 8.36 -2.15 -9.70
C ASN A 67 8.97 -2.07 -8.30
N PHE A 68 10.27 -2.32 -8.10
CA PHE A 68 10.94 -2.12 -6.80
C PHE A 68 10.95 -0.65 -6.39
N THR A 69 11.18 0.27 -7.34
CA THR A 69 11.05 1.73 -7.07
C THR A 69 9.62 2.17 -6.75
N HIS A 70 8.61 1.35 -7.05
CA HIS A 70 7.21 1.57 -6.69
C HIS A 70 6.70 0.66 -5.54
N LEU A 71 7.44 -0.37 -5.14
CA LEU A 71 7.07 -1.39 -4.15
C LEU A 71 7.85 -1.33 -2.83
N ASP A 72 8.76 -0.37 -2.67
CA ASP A 72 9.30 0.06 -1.36
C ASP A 72 8.21 0.51 -0.35
N ASN A 73 6.93 0.37 -0.68
CA ASN A 73 5.80 0.58 0.21
C ASN A 73 4.95 -0.67 0.51
N LYS A 74 5.27 -1.89 0.05
CA LYS A 74 4.28 -2.99 0.23
C LYS A 74 4.71 -4.40 0.63
N ALA A 75 5.98 -4.80 0.68
CA ALA A 75 6.28 -6.22 0.96
C ALA A 75 7.31 -6.57 2.05
N GLU A 76 8.30 -5.73 2.39
CA GLU A 76 9.30 -6.15 3.40
C GLU A 76 9.61 -5.06 4.42
N LYS A 77 8.79 -5.05 5.48
CA LYS A 77 9.20 -4.82 6.88
C LYS A 77 7.98 -5.11 7.76
N ASN A 78 7.80 -6.39 8.10
CA ASN A 78 7.22 -6.75 9.41
C ASN A 78 8.22 -6.48 10.56
N VAL A 79 9.16 -5.53 10.36
CA VAL A 79 9.69 -4.78 11.50
C VAL A 79 8.51 -3.95 11.96
N ILE A 80 7.86 -4.38 13.04
CA ILE A 80 6.95 -3.54 13.80
C ILE A 80 7.74 -2.28 14.11
N ARG A 81 7.59 -1.23 13.28
CA ARG A 81 8.26 0.04 13.52
C ARG A 81 7.65 0.54 14.83
N GLU A 82 8.49 0.81 15.81
CA GLU A 82 8.06 1.35 17.08
C GLU A 82 8.24 2.87 17.08
N ASN A 83 7.42 3.57 17.85
CA ASN A 83 7.50 5.01 18.03
C ASN A 83 7.15 5.38 19.48
N VAL A 84 7.68 6.51 19.95
CA VAL A 84 7.46 6.98 21.31
C VAL A 84 6.28 7.93 21.35
N CYS A 85 5.29 7.62 22.19
CA CYS A 85 4.15 8.52 22.39
C CYS A 85 4.58 9.80 23.12
N LYS A 86 4.28 10.97 22.55
CA LYS A 86 4.57 12.27 23.16
C LYS A 86 3.84 12.46 24.50
N CYS A 87 2.68 11.83 24.68
CA CYS A 87 1.83 11.98 25.87
C CYS A 87 2.21 11.01 27.00
N CYS A 88 2.19 9.69 26.76
CA CYS A 88 2.51 8.69 27.79
C CYS A 88 3.98 8.26 27.82
N LYS A 89 4.81 8.71 26.88
CA LYS A 89 6.25 8.39 26.76
C LYS A 89 6.58 6.91 26.56
N GLN A 90 5.57 6.07 26.32
CA GLN A 90 5.76 4.66 26.02
C GLN A 90 6.21 4.45 24.58
N LEU A 91 7.14 3.51 24.39
CA LEU A 91 7.52 2.95 23.10
C LEU A 91 6.44 1.96 22.67
N LEU A 92 5.81 2.20 21.52
CA LEU A 92 4.64 1.44 21.06
C LEU A 92 4.76 1.16 19.55
N PRO A 93 4.12 0.08 19.05
CA PRO A 93 3.99 -0.15 17.62
C PRO A 93 3.40 1.05 16.88
N VAL A 94 3.90 1.38 15.69
CA VAL A 94 3.39 2.46 14.81
C VAL A 94 1.91 2.27 14.49
N THR A 95 1.40 1.04 14.48
CA THR A 95 -0.03 0.72 14.33
C THR A 95 -0.91 1.32 15.45
N MET A 96 -0.33 1.63 16.61
CA MET A 96 -1.00 2.30 17.74
C MET A 96 -1.06 3.82 17.60
N PHE A 97 -0.60 4.38 16.47
CA PHE A 97 -0.59 5.81 16.19
C PHE A 97 -1.52 6.16 15.03
N TYR A 98 -2.07 7.38 15.06
CA TYR A 98 -3.01 7.84 14.05
C TYR A 98 -2.29 8.55 12.89
N MET A 99 -2.66 8.19 11.66
CA MET A 99 -2.24 8.88 10.43
C MET A 99 -3.21 10.01 10.10
N ARG A 100 -2.74 11.26 10.13
CA ARG A 100 -3.52 12.43 9.77
C ARG A 100 -3.29 12.79 8.31
N LYS A 101 -4.37 13.00 7.56
CA LYS A 101 -4.31 13.57 6.21
C LYS A 101 -3.99 15.07 6.28
N GLU A 102 -2.98 15.50 5.54
CA GLU A 102 -2.58 16.90 5.40
C GLU A 102 -3.25 17.56 4.18
N LYS A 103 -3.09 18.89 4.05
CA LYS A 103 -3.77 19.75 3.07
C LYS A 103 -3.57 19.29 1.61
N TYR A 104 -2.43 18.66 1.31
CA TYR A 104 -2.06 18.21 -0.04
C TYR A 104 -2.18 16.70 -0.23
N GLY A 105 -2.96 16.01 0.61
CA GLY A 105 -3.23 14.58 0.48
C GLY A 105 -2.15 13.66 1.05
N HIS A 106 -1.00 14.20 1.48
CA HIS A 106 0.00 13.43 2.22
C HIS A 106 -0.53 13.00 3.60
N PHE A 107 -0.11 11.84 4.08
CA PHE A 107 -0.44 11.37 5.42
C PHE A 107 0.77 11.51 6.33
N ARG A 108 0.55 12.11 7.50
CA ARG A 108 1.56 12.25 8.55
C ARG A 108 1.13 11.52 9.80
N MET A 109 2.04 10.73 10.37
CA MET A 109 1.83 10.11 11.68
C MET A 109 1.84 11.18 12.77
N ILE A 110 0.82 11.19 13.62
CA ILE A 110 0.82 11.99 14.84
C ILE A 110 1.61 11.25 15.92
N ASN A 111 2.51 11.92 16.62
CA ASN A 111 3.29 11.35 17.73
C ASN A 111 2.46 11.16 19.02
N GLN A 112 1.14 10.94 18.93
CA GLN A 112 0.25 10.66 20.05
C GLN A 112 -0.41 9.31 19.79
N CYS A 113 -0.29 8.37 20.74
CA CYS A 113 -0.91 7.07 20.61
C CYS A 113 -2.44 7.17 20.69
N ASN A 114 -3.12 6.15 20.14
CA ASN A 114 -4.57 6.06 20.08
C ASN A 114 -5.22 6.16 21.46
N ASP A 115 -4.65 5.55 22.50
CA ASP A 115 -5.20 5.59 23.86
C ASP A 115 -5.17 6.99 24.46
N CYS A 116 -4.03 7.69 24.34
CA CYS A 116 -3.91 9.07 24.80
C CYS A 116 -4.86 10.01 24.04
N ARG A 117 -5.08 9.75 22.74
CA ARG A 117 -6.04 10.51 21.94
C ARG A 117 -7.47 10.24 22.40
N ASN A 118 -7.84 8.96 22.57
CA ASN A 118 -9.17 8.53 22.99
C ASN A 118 -9.52 9.10 24.38
N LYS A 119 -8.55 9.11 25.31
CA LYS A 119 -8.74 9.73 26.63
C LYS A 119 -9.05 11.22 26.52
N LYS A 120 -8.28 11.99 25.73
CA LYS A 120 -8.55 13.41 25.50
C LYS A 120 -9.91 13.66 24.84
N VAL A 121 -10.31 12.80 23.90
CA VAL A 121 -11.63 12.89 23.25
C VAL A 121 -12.74 12.68 24.28
N LYS A 122 -12.62 11.66 25.15
CA LYS A 122 -13.58 11.42 26.23
C LYS A 122 -13.65 12.61 27.19
N GLU A 123 -12.52 13.12 27.65
CA GLU A 123 -12.47 14.31 28.53
C GLU A 123 -13.13 15.53 27.87
N TYR A 124 -12.90 15.75 26.57
CA TYR A 124 -13.56 16.82 25.82
C TYR A 124 -15.07 16.60 25.72
N GLN A 125 -15.52 15.37 25.46
CA GLN A 125 -16.93 15.02 25.39
C GLN A 125 -17.62 15.22 26.74
N GLU A 126 -16.99 14.80 27.83
CA GLU A 126 -17.50 14.98 29.20
C GLU A 126 -17.63 16.45 29.56
N LYS A 127 -16.60 17.27 29.30
CA LYS A 127 -16.64 18.72 29.52
C LYS A 127 -17.71 19.41 28.70
N ASN A 128 -17.98 18.94 27.49
CA ASN A 128 -18.99 19.52 26.61
C ASN A 128 -20.38 18.88 26.76
N LYS A 129 -20.54 17.85 27.58
CA LYS A 129 -21.80 17.11 27.72
C LYS A 129 -22.95 18.03 28.14
N GLN A 130 -22.68 18.91 29.11
CA GLN A 130 -23.65 19.89 29.59
C GLN A 130 -24.03 20.89 28.49
N LYS A 131 -23.04 21.46 27.81
CA LYS A 131 -23.23 22.40 26.70
C LYS A 131 -24.00 21.77 25.53
N LEU A 132 -23.71 20.51 25.20
CA LEU A 132 -24.45 19.76 24.18
C LEU A 132 -25.91 19.54 24.59
N LYS A 133 -26.17 19.23 25.87
CA LYS A 133 -27.52 19.08 26.41
C LYS A 133 -28.31 20.39 26.34
N GLU A 134 -27.69 21.50 26.73
CA GLU A 134 -28.28 22.83 26.66
C GLU A 134 -28.57 23.24 25.20
N ASN A 135 -27.61 23.04 24.31
CA ASN A 135 -27.79 23.28 22.87
C ASN A 135 -28.93 22.43 22.29
N TYR A 136 -29.02 21.16 22.68
CA TYR A 136 -30.10 20.27 22.24
C TYR A 136 -31.45 20.74 22.76
N ILE A 137 -31.57 21.11 24.04
CA ILE A 137 -32.82 21.62 24.62
C ILE A 137 -33.25 22.91 23.91
N SER A 138 -32.31 23.83 23.69
CA SER A 138 -32.56 25.10 22.98
C SER A 138 -32.95 24.89 21.52
N TRP A 139 -32.31 23.95 20.82
CA TRP A 139 -32.69 23.59 19.46
C TRP A 139 -34.07 22.92 19.43
N PHE A 140 -34.33 21.98 20.34
CA PHE A 140 -35.58 21.24 20.41
C PHE A 140 -36.77 22.15 20.73
N SER A 141 -36.62 23.10 21.65
CA SER A 141 -37.68 24.06 21.97
C SER A 141 -38.07 24.91 20.76
N LYS A 142 -37.09 25.31 19.95
CA LYS A 142 -37.30 26.09 18.71
C LYS A 142 -37.84 25.27 17.54
N ASN A 143 -37.57 23.96 17.50
CA ASN A 143 -37.84 23.12 16.32
C ASN A 143 -38.84 21.98 16.58
N LYS A 144 -39.53 22.00 17.71
CA LYS A 144 -40.40 20.90 18.16
C LYS A 144 -41.45 20.51 17.12
N ASP A 145 -42.10 21.48 16.50
CA ASP A 145 -43.18 21.22 15.56
C ASP A 145 -42.68 20.76 14.19
N ILE A 146 -41.57 21.33 13.71
CA ILE A 146 -40.86 20.86 12.51
C ILE A 146 -40.46 19.39 12.68
N LYS A 147 -39.90 19.04 13.84
CA LYS A 147 -39.53 17.65 14.16
C LYS A 147 -40.74 16.72 14.13
N ARG A 148 -41.87 17.11 14.73
CA ARG A 148 -43.12 16.32 14.71
C ARG A 148 -43.62 16.04 13.30
N VAL A 149 -43.59 17.04 12.41
CA VAL A 149 -44.00 16.88 11.02
C VAL A 149 -43.06 15.92 10.28
N ASN A 150 -41.75 16.09 10.45
CA ASN A 150 -40.75 15.21 9.84
C ASN A 150 -40.88 13.76 10.33
N ASP A 151 -41.10 13.56 11.63
CA ASP A 151 -41.31 12.23 12.20
C ASP A 151 -42.55 11.56 11.57
N ARG A 152 -43.66 12.30 11.41
CA ARG A 152 -44.87 11.78 10.73
C ARG A 152 -44.59 11.38 9.29
N ILE A 153 -43.88 12.21 8.53
CA ILE A 153 -43.51 11.91 7.12
C ILE A 153 -42.64 10.65 7.06
N TYR A 154 -41.65 10.54 7.94
CA TYR A 154 -40.75 9.40 8.01
C TYR A 154 -41.50 8.09 8.27
N TYR A 155 -42.32 8.04 9.32
CA TYR A 155 -43.10 6.85 9.64
C TYR A 155 -44.14 6.51 8.58
N HIS A 156 -44.74 7.51 7.93
CA HIS A 156 -45.63 7.30 6.80
C HIS A 156 -44.90 6.64 5.62
N LYS A 157 -43.69 7.11 5.27
CA LYS A 157 -42.85 6.52 4.22
C LYS A 157 -42.47 5.07 4.54
N ILE A 158 -42.05 4.80 5.78
CA ILE A 158 -41.72 3.44 6.21
C ILE A 158 -42.93 2.52 6.11
N ARG A 159 -44.12 2.99 6.53
CA ARG A 159 -45.35 2.19 6.48
C ARG A 159 -45.77 1.90 5.04
N LYS A 160 -45.62 2.87 4.12
CA LYS A 160 -45.88 2.67 2.69
C LYS A 160 -44.89 1.70 2.03
N ASN A 161 -43.63 1.69 2.42
CA ASN A 161 -42.61 0.79 1.85
C ASN A 161 -42.68 -0.66 2.39
N LYS A 162 -43.54 -0.92 3.38
CA LYS A 162 -43.77 -2.25 3.97
C LYS A 162 -45.04 -2.94 3.46
N LEU A 163 -45.85 -2.25 2.67
CA LEU A 163 -47.03 -2.76 1.95
C LEU A 163 -46.66 -2.91 0.47
#